data_AF-A0A955E2P9-F1
#
_entry.id   AF-A0A955E2P9-F1
#
_cell.length_a   1.000
_cell.length_b   1.000
_cell.length_c   1.000
_cell.angle_alpha   90.00
_cell.angle_beta   90.00
_cell.angle_gamma   90.00
#
_symmetry.space_group_name_H-M   'P 1'
#
loop_
_entity.id
_entity.type
_entity.pdbx_description
1 polymer ?
#
loop_
_entity_poly.entity_id
_entity_poly.type
_entity_poly.pdbx_seq_one_letter_code
_entity_poly.pdbx_strand_id
1 'polypeptide(L)'
;ARQSGALEVVGTDIRAYTTSKHGKTDDRPFGGGPGMVMSCQPVWDAVMAVEAMDPRPAKRVLLTPQGVPLTQELVERLAAEPRLLMI
;
A
#
# COMPACT_ATOMS: atom_id res chain seq x y z
N ALA A 1 -10.90 19.15 -3.92
CA ALA A 1 -10.20 18.36 -2.89
C ALA A 1 -8.70 18.64 -2.89
N ARG A 2 -7.91 18.16 -3.88
CA ARG A 2 -6.46 18.45 -3.92
C ARG A 2 -6.14 19.94 -4.13
N GLN A 3 -6.75 20.58 -5.13
CA GLN A 3 -6.59 22.02 -5.38
C GLN A 3 -7.08 22.90 -4.22
N SER A 4 -8.05 22.41 -3.45
CA SER A 4 -8.59 23.09 -2.27
C SER A 4 -7.83 22.75 -0.98
N GLY A 5 -6.74 21.98 -1.05
CA GLY A 5 -5.94 21.56 0.10
C GLY A 5 -6.62 20.56 1.05
N ALA A 6 -7.84 20.10 0.74
CA ALA A 6 -8.61 19.20 1.60
C ALA A 6 -8.17 17.73 1.50
N LEU A 7 -7.31 17.40 0.55
CA LEU A 7 -6.79 16.04 0.35
C LEU A 7 -5.37 16.10 -0.23
N GLU A 8 -4.45 15.37 0.38
CA GLU A 8 -3.13 15.06 -0.17
C GLU A 8 -3.10 13.58 -0.56
N VAL A 9 -2.47 13.27 -1.70
CA VAL A 9 -2.26 11.87 -2.11
C VAL A 9 -0.85 11.75 -2.64
N VAL A 10 -0.10 10.81 -2.06
CA VAL A 10 1.29 10.53 -2.41
C VAL A 10 1.35 9.13 -3.03
N GLY A 11 1.78 9.04 -4.28
CA GLY A 11 2.03 7.77 -4.95
C GLY A 11 3.44 7.27 -4.63
N THR A 12 3.56 6.01 -4.21
CA THR A 12 4.86 5.38 -3.91
C THR A 12 5.04 4.15 -4.77
N ASP A 13 6.08 4.13 -5.60
CA ASP A 13 6.45 2.95 -6.40
C ASP A 13 7.40 2.05 -5.59
N ILE A 14 6.95 0.84 -5.27
CA ILE A 14 7.75 -0.16 -4.53
C ILE A 14 9.04 -0.54 -5.27
N ARG A 15 9.11 -0.34 -6.58
CA ARG A 15 10.33 -0.62 -7.38
C ARG A 15 11.50 0.25 -6.95
N ALA A 16 11.26 1.46 -6.44
CA ALA A 16 12.32 2.32 -5.91
C ALA A 16 12.98 1.73 -4.64
N TYR A 17 12.31 0.78 -3.98
CA TYR A 17 12.75 0.18 -2.72
C TYR A 17 13.36 -1.21 -2.91
N THR A 18 13.44 -1.74 -4.13
CA THR A 18 14.04 -3.06 -4.36
C THR A 18 15.56 -3.04 -4.23
N THR A 19 16.11 -4.07 -3.59
CA THR A 19 17.55 -4.33 -3.55
C THR A 19 18.05 -5.06 -4.80
N SER A 20 17.14 -5.46 -5.70
CA SER A 20 17.46 -6.14 -6.94
C SER A 20 18.07 -5.17 -7.96
N LYS A 21 19.25 -5.51 -8.50
CA LYS A 21 19.91 -4.75 -9.59
C LYS A 21 19.02 -4.55 -10.82
N HIS A 22 18.10 -5.49 -11.08
CA HIS A 22 17.19 -5.45 -12.22
C HIS A 22 15.81 -4.86 -11.88
N GLY A 23 15.65 -4.30 -10.68
CA GLY A 23 14.39 -3.68 -10.29
C GLY A 23 13.27 -4.69 -10.01
N LYS A 24 13.57 -5.95 -9.65
CA LYS A 24 12.57 -7.00 -9.44
C LYS A 24 11.65 -6.68 -8.26
N THR A 25 10.34 -6.80 -8.45
CA THR A 25 9.31 -6.53 -7.42
C THR A 25 8.37 -7.70 -7.18
N ASP A 26 8.57 -8.81 -7.89
CA ASP A 26 7.77 -10.02 -7.82
C ASP A 26 8.63 -11.22 -7.41
N ASP A 27 8.01 -12.28 -6.93
CA ASP A 27 8.68 -13.55 -6.67
C ASP A 27 7.81 -14.75 -6.99
N ARG A 28 8.46 -15.91 -7.10
CA ARG A 28 7.75 -17.17 -7.30
C ARG A 28 7.06 -17.57 -5.99
N PRO A 29 5.78 -18.00 -6.03
CA PRO A 29 5.13 -18.55 -4.86
C PRO A 29 5.84 -19.83 -4.40
N PHE A 30 5.99 -19.98 -3.08
CA PHE A 30 6.40 -21.27 -2.50
C PHE A 30 5.38 -22.36 -2.83
N GLY A 31 5.85 -23.57 -3.10
CA GLY A 31 5.01 -24.68 -3.56
C GLY A 31 4.78 -24.74 -5.08
N GLY A 32 5.26 -23.74 -5.84
CA GLY A 32 5.11 -23.69 -7.29
C GLY A 32 3.70 -23.25 -7.73
N GLY A 33 3.33 -23.60 -8.96
CA GLY A 33 2.09 -23.16 -9.60
C GLY A 33 2.28 -21.97 -10.56
N PRO A 34 1.25 -21.63 -11.34
CA PRO A 34 1.30 -20.50 -12.25
C PRO A 34 1.24 -19.17 -11.50
N GLY A 35 1.81 -18.13 -12.11
CA GLY A 35 1.76 -16.76 -11.59
C GLY A 35 2.93 -16.38 -10.69
N MET A 36 2.85 -15.15 -10.19
CA MET A 36 3.86 -14.51 -9.35
C MET A 36 3.15 -13.84 -8.16
N VAL A 37 3.89 -13.63 -7.08
CA VAL A 37 3.46 -12.84 -5.91
C VAL A 37 4.32 -11.59 -5.79
N MET A 38 3.85 -10.56 -5.08
CA MET A 38 4.72 -9.42 -4.76
C MET A 38 5.87 -9.88 -3.85
N SER A 39 7.09 -9.44 -4.15
CA SER A 39 8.25 -9.68 -3.28
C SER A 39 8.07 -8.95 -1.95
N CYS A 40 8.32 -9.63 -0.83
CA CYS A 40 8.18 -9.04 0.50
C CYS A 40 9.09 -7.81 0.71
N GLN A 41 10.34 -7.88 0.25
CA GLN A 41 11.36 -6.85 0.52
C GLN A 41 10.97 -5.44 0.04
N PRO A 42 10.69 -5.19 -1.26
CA PRO A 42 10.33 -3.85 -1.71
C PRO A 42 9.01 -3.34 -1.13
N VAL A 43 8.04 -4.22 -0.85
CA VAL A 43 6.76 -3.84 -0.24
C VAL A 43 6.98 -3.39 1.21
N TRP A 44 7.72 -4.17 1.99
CA TRP A 44 8.02 -3.87 3.39
C TRP A 44 8.76 -2.54 3.52
N ASP A 45 9.84 -2.36 2.76
CA ASP A 45 10.66 -1.15 2.83
C ASP A 45 9.89 0.09 2.37
N ALA A 46 9.04 -0.03 1.35
CA ALA A 46 8.18 1.06 0.91
C ALA A 46 7.15 1.45 1.99
N VAL A 47 6.49 0.48 2.62
CA VAL A 47 5.51 0.76 3.69
C VAL A 47 6.19 1.45 4.87
N MET A 48 7.35 0.95 5.31
CA MET A 48 8.12 1.55 6.41
C MET A 48 8.57 2.98 6.07
N ALA A 49 9.05 3.21 4.85
CA ALA A 49 9.47 4.54 4.41
C ALA A 49 8.27 5.51 4.34
N VAL A 50 7.15 5.09 3.77
CA VAL A 50 5.93 5.91 3.69
C VAL A 50 5.40 6.26 5.07
N GLU A 51 5.37 5.31 6.00
CA GLU A 51 4.97 5.60 7.37
C GLU A 51 5.90 6.61 8.04
N ALA A 52 7.21 6.52 7.83
CA ALA A 52 8.19 7.46 8.38
C ALA A 52 8.09 8.88 7.80
N MET A 53 7.46 9.08 6.64
CA MET A 53 7.27 10.42 6.05
C MET A 53 6.32 11.31 6.85
N ASP A 54 5.48 10.74 7.72
CA ASP A 54 4.50 11.49 8.51
C ASP A 54 4.25 10.78 9.85
N PRO A 55 4.47 11.45 11.00
CA PRO A 55 4.33 10.83 12.32
C PRO A 55 2.88 10.46 12.68
N ARG A 56 1.87 10.94 11.94
CA ARG A 56 0.47 10.56 12.17
C ARG A 56 0.28 9.07 11.87
N PRO A 57 -0.42 8.32 12.76
CA PRO A 57 -0.68 6.90 12.52
C PRO A 57 -1.53 6.74 11.26
N ALA A 58 -1.14 5.80 10.42
CA ALA A 58 -1.86 5.47 9.20
C ALA A 58 -2.63 4.15 9.37
N LYS A 59 -3.91 4.15 8.99
CA LYS A 59 -4.64 2.91 8.81
C LYS A 59 -4.15 2.23 7.52
N ARG A 60 -3.44 1.11 7.66
CA ARG A 60 -3.04 0.27 6.51
C ARG A 60 -4.27 -0.44 5.95
N VAL A 61 -4.48 -0.35 4.64
CA VAL A 61 -5.58 -0.99 3.90
C VAL A 61 -4.99 -1.73 2.71
N LEU A 62 -4.99 -3.06 2.77
CA LEU A 62 -4.62 -3.89 1.62
C LEU A 62 -5.84 -4.08 0.72
N LEU A 63 -5.74 -3.65 -0.53
CA LEU A 63 -6.79 -3.82 -1.53
C LEU A 63 -6.74 -5.23 -2.10
N THR A 64 -7.69 -6.08 -1.70
CA THR A 64 -7.76 -7.47 -2.16
C THR A 64 -9.20 -7.93 -2.40
N PRO A 65 -9.46 -8.79 -3.41
CA PRO A 65 -10.75 -9.45 -3.59
C PRO A 65 -11.20 -10.28 -2.38
N GLN A 66 -10.28 -10.73 -1.52
CA GLN A 66 -10.63 -11.48 -0.30
C GLN A 66 -11.05 -10.56 0.87
N GLY A 67 -10.98 -9.24 0.67
CA GLY A 67 -11.28 -8.25 1.70
C GLY A 67 -12.77 -8.10 1.97
N VAL A 68 -13.09 -7.25 2.95
CA VAL A 68 -14.49 -6.86 3.22
C VAL A 68 -14.99 -6.01 2.05
N PRO A 69 -16.15 -6.32 1.45
CA PRO A 69 -16.74 -5.49 0.40
C PRO A 69 -16.92 -4.04 0.86
N LEU A 70 -16.57 -3.10 -0.02
CA LEU A 70 -16.71 -1.69 0.26
C LEU A 70 -18.19 -1.30 0.29
N THR A 71 -18.69 -0.93 1.47
CA THR A 71 -20.03 -0.37 1.67
C THR A 71 -19.94 1.11 2.03
N GLN A 72 -21.05 1.84 1.90
CA GLN A 72 -21.10 3.25 2.29
C GLN A 72 -20.73 3.47 3.77
N GLU A 73 -21.19 2.58 4.65
CA GLU A 73 -20.82 2.60 6.08
C GLU A 73 -19.29 2.46 6.27
N LEU A 74 -18.65 1.57 5.52
CA LEU A 74 -17.20 1.41 5.60
C LEU A 74 -16.46 2.64 5.06
N VAL A 75 -16.98 3.28 4.00
CA VAL A 75 -16.42 4.55 3.49
C VAL A 75 -16.47 5.63 4.55
N GLU A 76 -17.60 5.80 5.25
CA GLU A 76 -17.74 6.80 6.31
C GLU A 76 -16.79 6.55 7.48
N ARG A 77 -16.62 5.28 7.87
CA ARG A 77 -15.64 4.89 8.89
C ARG A 77 -14.20 5.18 8.46
N LEU A 78 -13.83 4.84 7.22
CA LEU A 78 -12.49 5.12 6.69
C LEU A 78 -12.23 6.61 6.51
N ALA A 79 -13.25 7.41 6.19
CA ALA A 79 -13.14 8.86 6.05
C ALA A 79 -12.86 9.57 7.39
N ALA A 80 -13.18 8.94 8.52
CA ALA A 80 -12.87 9.44 9.86
C ALA A 80 -11.42 9.13 10.30
N GLU A 81 -10.70 8.27 9.58
CA GLU A 81 -9.30 7.97 9.89
C GLU A 81 -8.42 9.19 9.55
N PRO A 82 -7.44 9.54 10.41
CA PRO A 82 -6.59 10.72 10.21
C PRO A 82 -5.69 10.60 8.98
N ARG A 83 -5.37 9.36 8.59
CA ARG A 83 -4.49 9.02 7.48
C ARG A 83 -4.75 7.58 7.04
N LEU A 84 -4.81 7.36 5.73
CA LEU A 84 -4.90 6.03 5.12
C LEU A 84 -3.61 5.73 4.36
N LEU A 85 -3.11 4.50 4.50
CA LEU A 85 -2.04 3.95 3.67
C LEU A 85 -2.63 2.77 2.88
N MET A 86 -2.79 2.95 1.58
CA MET A 86 -3.39 1.95 0.70
C MET A 86 -2.28 1.13 0.04
N ILE A 87 -2.37 -0.20 0.19
CA ILE A 87 -1.41 -1.19 -0.31
C ILE A 87 -2.08 -2.03 -1.39
#